data_AF-A0A522A0S4-F1
#
_entry.id   AF-A0A522A0S4-F1
#
_cell.length_a   1.000
_cell.length_b   1.000
_cell.length_c   1.000
_cell.angle_alpha   90.00
_cell.angle_beta   90.00
_cell.angle_gamma   90.00
#
_symmetry.space_group_name_H-M   'P 1'
#
loop_
_entity.id
_entity.type
_entity.pdbx_description
1 polymer ?
#
loop_
_entity_poly.entity_id
_entity_poly.type
_entity_poly.pdbx_seq_one_letter_code
_entity_poly.pdbx_strand_id
1 'polypeptide(L)' 'MTTMHVALWVIVALVVLALLFDFMNGFHDAANSIATVVSTGVLRPTQAVVFAAFFNFV' A
#
# COMPACT_ATOMS: atom_id res chain seq x y z
N MET A 1 -25.87 -19.70 16.90
CA MET A 1 -25.54 -19.88 15.47
C MET A 1 -25.53 -18.55 14.72
N THR A 2 -26.61 -17.77 14.70
CA THR A 2 -26.70 -16.50 13.94
C THR A 2 -25.58 -15.50 14.26
N THR A 3 -25.23 -15.33 15.54
CA THR A 3 -24.14 -14.45 15.99
C THR A 3 -22.77 -14.83 15.41
N MET A 4 -22.51 -16.14 15.25
CA MET A 4 -21.25 -16.63 14.66
C MET A 4 -21.18 -16.33 13.16
N HIS A 5 -22.30 -16.38 12.45
CA HIS A 5 -22.36 -16.03 11.02
C HIS A 5 -22.15 -14.52 10.83
N VAL A 6 -22.79 -13.70 11.66
CA VAL A 6 -22.59 -12.24 11.64
C VAL A 6 -21.13 -11.89 11.94
N ALA A 7 -20.51 -12.53 12.94
CA ALA A 7 -19.10 -12.30 13.25
C ALA A 7 -18.17 -12.63 12.08
N LEU A 8 -18.40 -13.76 11.38
CA LEU A 8 -17.61 -14.14 10.21
C LEU A 8 -17.75 -13.12 9.07
N TRP A 9 -18.97 -12.68 8.77
CA TRP A 9 -19.20 -11.67 7.72
C TRP A 9 -18.54 -10.33 8.06
N VAL A 10 -18.57 -9.92 9.33
CA VAL A 10 -17.90 -8.69 9.80
C VAL A 10 -16.38 -8.81 9.65
N ILE A 11 -15.80 -9.95 10.04
CA ILE A 11 -14.34 -10.17 9.89
C ILE A 11 -13.94 -10.12 8.42
N VAL A 12 -14.68 -10.80 7.53
CA VAL A 12 -14.39 -10.78 6.09
C VAL A 12 -14.47 -9.35 5.54
N ALA A 13 -15.49 -8.59 5.92
CA ALA A 13 -15.62 -7.18 5.52
C ALA A 13 -14.44 -6.33 6.02
N LEU A 14 -14.02 -6.52 7.27
CA LEU A 14 -12.87 -5.82 7.84
C LEU A 14 -11.56 -6.17 7.16
N VAL A 15 -11.34 -7.45 6.80
CA VAL A 15 -10.14 -7.87 6.06
C VAL A 15 -10.11 -7.23 4.68
N VAL A 16 -11.23 -7.24 3.95
CA VAL A 16 -11.32 -6.59 2.64
C VAL A 16 -11.05 -5.09 2.75
N LEU A 17 -11.65 -4.43 3.74
CA LEU A 17 -11.42 -3.01 3.99
C LEU A 17 -9.96 -2.72 4.36
N ALA A 18 -9.36 -3.55 5.21
CA ALA A 18 -7.97 -3.42 5.61
C ALA A 18 -7.02 -3.56 4.40
N LEU A 19 -7.25 -4.53 3.52
CA LEU A 19 -6.46 -4.70 2.29
C LEU A 19 -6.58 -3.50 1.35
N LEU A 20 -7.78 -2.93 1.21
CA LEU A 20 -8.00 -1.70 0.42
C LEU A 20 -7.25 -0.50 1.01
N PHE A 21 -7.31 -0.32 2.33
CA PHE A 21 -6.59 0.76 3.01
C PHE A 21 -5.09 0.57 2.91
N ASP A 22 -4.59 -0.63 3.18
CA ASP A 22 -3.16 -0.95 3.10
C ASP A 22 -2.59 -0.66 1.70
N PHE A 23 -3.33 -1.03 0.65
CA PHE A 23 -2.99 -0.72 -0.73
C PHE A 23 -2.95 0.80 -1.02
N MET A 24 -3.95 1.55 -0.55
CA MET A 24 -3.97 3.01 -0.72
C MET A 24 -2.83 3.70 0.03
N ASN A 25 -2.51 3.23 1.25
CA ASN A 25 -1.38 3.75 2.03
C ASN A 25 -0.05 3.45 1.33
N GLY A 26 0.16 2.23 0.82
CA GLY A 26 1.37 1.86 0.09
C GLY A 26 1.62 2.71 -1.17
N PHE A 27 0.56 3.13 -1.87
CA PHE A 27 0.72 4.09 -2.99
C PHE A 27 1.22 5.46 -2.56
N HIS A 28 0.71 5.97 -1.43
CA HIS A 28 1.11 7.27 -0.92
C HIS A 28 2.55 7.22 -0.38
N ASP A 29 2.91 6.15 0.31
CA ASP A 29 4.27 5.93 0.81
C ASP A 29 5.28 5.77 -0.34
N ALA A 30 4.90 5.05 -1.41
CA ALA A 30 5.72 4.95 -2.61
C ALA A 30 5.99 6.35 -3.21
N ALA A 31 4.96 7.20 -3.33
CA ALA A 31 5.10 8.56 -3.84
C ALA A 31 6.01 9.43 -2.94
N ASN A 32 5.86 9.31 -1.63
CA ASN A 32 6.67 10.05 -0.66
C ASN A 32 8.15 9.59 -0.68
N SER A 33 8.41 8.30 -0.86
CA SER A 33 9.78 7.75 -0.89
C SER A 33 10.57 8.15 -2.14
N ILE A 34 9.89 8.36 -3.29
CA ILE A 34 10.54 8.74 -4.55
C ILE A 34 10.67 10.25 -4.73
N ALA A 35 9.85 11.05 -4.03
CA ALA A 35 9.75 12.50 -4.24
C ALA A 35 11.11 13.20 -4.14
N THR A 36 11.91 12.86 -3.12
CA THR A 36 13.23 13.49 -2.90
C THR A 36 14.23 13.09 -3.98
N VAL A 37 14.26 11.81 -4.36
CA VAL A 37 15.25 11.26 -5.30
C VAL A 37 14.96 11.71 -6.75
N VAL A 38 13.68 11.85 -7.09
CA VAL A 38 13.23 12.40 -8.38
C VAL A 38 13.41 13.92 -8.42
N SER A 39 13.09 14.64 -7.34
CA SER A 39 13.22 16.10 -7.29
C SER A 39 14.68 16.58 -7.27
N THR A 40 15.60 15.79 -6.74
CA THR A 40 17.05 16.08 -6.76
C THR A 40 17.74 15.62 -8.04
N GLY A 41 17.02 14.93 -8.93
CA GLY A 41 17.56 14.44 -10.20
C GLY A 41 18.55 13.26 -10.06
N VAL A 42 18.62 12.63 -8.89
CA VAL A 42 19.53 11.48 -8.64
C VAL A 42 19.07 10.25 -9.43
N LEU A 43 17.76 10.03 -9.56
CA LEU A 43 17.18 8.95 -10.36
C LEU A 43 16.12 9.49 -11.33
N ARG A 44 16.02 8.88 -12.52
CA ARG A 44 14.87 9.12 -13.41
C ARG A 44 13.59 8.61 -12.74
N PRO A 45 12.41 9.21 -13.00
CA PRO A 45 11.15 8.81 -12.39
C PRO A 45 10.85 7.31 -12.51
N THR A 46 11.16 6.72 -13.65
CA THR A 46 10.99 5.27 -13.89
C THR A 46 11.90 4.42 -13.00
N GLN A 47 13.16 4.82 -12.79
CA GLN A 47 14.10 4.11 -11.92
C GLN A 47 13.69 4.25 -10.45
N ALA A 48 13.20 5.41 -10.05
CA ALA A 48 12.74 5.65 -8.69
C ALA A 48 11.50 4.81 -8.35
N VAL A 49 10.54 4.65 -9.27
CA VAL A 49 9.37 3.79 -9.08
C VAL A 49 9.77 2.32 -8.93
N VAL A 50 10.70 1.81 -9.75
CA VAL A 50 11.19 0.43 -9.63
C VAL A 50 11.90 0.22 -8.30
N PHE A 51 12.70 1.20 -7.86
CA PHE A 51 13.38 1.18 -6.57
C PHE A 51 12.37 1.16 -5.41
N ALA A 52 11.39 2.06 -5.41
CA ALA A 52 10.34 2.09 -4.38
C ALA A 52 9.49 0.83 -4.38
N ALA A 53 9.12 0.28 -5.54
CA ALA A 53 8.37 -0.97 -5.62
C ALA A 53 9.13 -2.15 -5.02
N PHE A 54 10.46 -2.20 -5.19
CA PHE A 54 11.30 -3.23 -4.58
C PHE A 54 11.37 -3.08 -3.05
N PHE A 55 11.64 -1.89 -2.54
CA PHE A 55 11.78 -1.65 -1.10
C PHE A 55 10.44 -1.61 -0.34
N ASN A 56 9.33 -1.28 -1.00
CA ASN A 56 8.00 -1.33 -0.39
C ASN A 56 7.46 -2.77 -0.28
N PHE A 57 8.05 -3.73 -0.99
CA PHE A 57 7.66 -5.14 -0.93
C PHE A 57 8.46 -5.96 0.10
N VAL A 58 9.66 -5.50 0.47
CA VAL A 58 10.54 -6.11 1.49
C VAL A 58 10.17 -5.59 2.89
#